data_AF-A0A2S9FGE6-F1
#
_entry.id   AF-A0A2S9FGE6-F1
#
_cell.length_a   1.000
_cell.length_b   1.000
_cell.length_c   1.000
_cell.angle_alpha   90.00
_cell.angle_beta   90.00
_cell.angle_gamma   90.00
#
_symmetry.space_group_name_H-M   'P 1'
#
loop_
_entity.id
_entity.type
_entity.pdbx_description
1 polymer ?
#
loop_
_entity_poly.entity_id
_entity_poly.type
_entity_poly.pdbx_seq_one_letter_code
_entity_poly.pdbx_strand_id
1 'polypeptide(L)'
;DVTALPYGPSVPHMFIVIFVVMLPVYLATDDPIQAWQAGLAWAFLIGIIVMIGAFVGPYIRKLTPRAAMLGTLAGISITFISMRPAAQMWEVAWIGLPVLAIILIGFFTDVKLPGGIPIGLVALLIGTAIGWAGGYMSAPDVGQAFSDIAVGIPDLRIDMLLRGLSDLAPLLGTAIPLGVYNFTEAMSNVESAAAAGDNYNLRSVLLADGAGAVVGSAFGSPFPPAVYIGHPGWKDAGGRAGYSLASGAVIG
;
A
#
# COMPACT_ATOMS: atom_id res chain seq x y z
N ASP A 1 1.94 -21.12 -14.93
CA ASP A 1 2.60 -19.91 -14.39
C ASP A 1 1.66 -19.25 -13.39
N VAL A 2 2.17 -18.87 -12.22
CA VAL A 2 1.38 -18.17 -11.19
C VAL A 2 2.05 -16.83 -10.92
N THR A 3 1.33 -15.75 -11.21
CA THR A 3 1.71 -14.37 -10.90
C THR A 3 1.74 -14.21 -9.38
N ALA A 4 2.57 -13.34 -8.83
CA ALA A 4 2.50 -13.09 -7.39
C ALA A 4 1.39 -12.08 -7.07
N LEU A 5 0.70 -12.24 -5.94
CA LEU A 5 -0.10 -11.16 -5.38
C LEU A 5 0.86 -10.21 -4.65
N PRO A 6 1.07 -8.97 -5.13
CA PRO A 6 1.94 -8.04 -4.44
C PRO A 6 1.34 -7.64 -3.10
N TYR A 7 2.20 -7.39 -2.13
CA TYR A 7 1.84 -7.26 -0.73
C TYR A 7 2.76 -6.25 -0.06
N GLY A 8 2.19 -5.41 0.80
CA GLY A 8 2.95 -4.45 1.58
C GLY A 8 2.05 -3.44 2.28
N PRO A 9 2.62 -2.38 2.87
CA PRO A 9 1.88 -1.38 3.63
C PRO A 9 0.72 -0.76 2.82
N SER A 10 -0.46 -0.69 3.43
CA SER A 10 -1.66 -0.15 2.79
C SER A 10 -1.75 1.36 2.91
N VAL A 11 -1.82 2.07 1.77
CA VAL A 11 -1.84 3.55 1.74
C VAL A 11 -3.04 4.13 2.49
N PRO A 12 -4.30 3.68 2.29
CA PRO A 12 -5.43 4.18 3.08
C PRO A 12 -5.24 3.98 4.59
N HIS A 13 -4.72 2.82 5.00
CA HIS A 13 -4.47 2.53 6.41
C HIS A 13 -3.35 3.40 6.98
N MET A 14 -2.32 3.75 6.20
CA MET A 14 -1.28 4.68 6.65
C MET A 14 -1.85 6.04 7.05
N PHE A 15 -2.70 6.63 6.20
CA PHE A 15 -3.33 7.90 6.53
C PHE A 15 -4.17 7.79 7.80
N ILE A 16 -4.95 6.72 7.93
CA ILE A 16 -5.85 6.58 9.05
C ILE A 16 -5.09 6.32 10.35
N VAL A 17 -4.10 5.43 10.36
CA VAL A 17 -3.32 5.19 11.57
C VAL A 17 -2.55 6.43 11.98
N ILE A 18 -1.98 7.18 11.03
CA ILE A 18 -1.25 8.42 11.36
C ILE A 18 -2.20 9.49 11.89
N PHE A 19 -3.26 9.83 11.14
CA PHE A 19 -4.06 11.03 11.43
C PHE A 19 -5.22 10.79 12.39
N VAL A 20 -5.75 9.57 12.47
CA VAL A 20 -6.94 9.25 13.28
C VAL A 20 -6.57 8.47 14.55
N VAL A 21 -5.43 7.78 14.57
CA VAL A 21 -4.99 6.98 15.72
C VAL A 21 -3.81 7.62 16.43
N MET A 22 -2.66 7.74 15.76
CA MET A 22 -1.41 8.18 16.37
C MET A 22 -1.41 9.67 16.69
N LEU A 23 -1.86 10.52 15.74
CA LEU A 23 -1.85 11.97 15.92
C LEU A 23 -2.73 12.43 17.10
N PRO A 24 -3.98 11.97 17.29
CA PRO A 24 -4.76 12.35 18.46
C PRO A 24 -4.12 11.93 19.79
N VAL A 25 -3.50 10.74 19.84
CA VAL A 25 -2.76 10.28 21.04
C VAL A 25 -1.56 11.17 21.29
N TYR A 26 -0.79 11.51 20.25
CA TYR A 26 0.33 12.43 20.37
C TYR A 26 -0.12 13.82 20.85
N LEU A 27 -1.17 14.38 20.27
CA LEU A 27 -1.69 15.70 20.66
C LEU A 27 -2.22 15.73 22.11
N ALA A 28 -2.73 14.60 22.61
CA ALA A 28 -3.24 14.50 23.98
C ALA A 28 -2.14 14.25 25.02
N THR A 29 -1.06 13.56 24.64
CA THR A 29 -0.02 13.08 25.58
C THR A 29 1.33 13.78 25.44
N ASP A 30 1.56 14.44 24.30
CA ASP A 30 2.86 14.94 23.82
C ASP A 30 3.98 13.88 23.83
N ASP A 31 3.60 12.59 23.72
CA ASP A 31 4.51 11.46 23.76
C ASP A 31 4.45 10.65 22.45
N PRO A 32 5.50 10.70 21.60
CA PRO A 32 5.52 9.97 20.34
C PRO A 32 5.61 8.45 20.53
N ILE A 33 6.12 7.97 21.66
CA ILE A 33 6.20 6.54 21.96
C ILE A 33 4.82 5.98 22.28
N GLN A 34 4.00 6.72 23.03
CA GLN A 34 2.61 6.34 23.29
C GLN A 34 1.77 6.34 22.00
N ALA A 35 1.97 7.35 21.14
CA ALA A 35 1.33 7.36 19.83
C ALA A 35 1.71 6.14 19.00
N TRP A 36 2.99 5.77 18.97
CA TRP A 36 3.45 4.57 18.27
C TRP A 36 2.87 3.29 18.89
N GLN A 37 2.81 3.16 20.22
CA GLN A 37 2.15 2.04 20.90
C GLN A 37 0.69 1.86 20.46
N ALA A 38 -0.06 2.96 20.39
CA ALA A 38 -1.44 2.95 19.93
C ALA A 38 -1.55 2.48 18.46
N GLY A 39 -0.64 2.93 17.59
CA GLY A 39 -0.54 2.48 16.20
C GLY A 39 -0.26 0.97 16.08
N LEU A 40 0.65 0.44 16.89
CA LEU A 40 0.95 -1.01 16.92
C LEU A 40 -0.26 -1.84 17.33
N ALA A 41 -0.95 -1.43 18.40
CA ALA A 41 -2.15 -2.10 18.88
C ALA A 41 -3.28 -2.06 17.84
N TRP A 42 -3.47 -0.93 17.19
CA TRP A 42 -4.45 -0.79 16.12
C TRP A 42 -4.13 -1.69 14.92
N ALA A 43 -2.87 -1.76 14.49
CA ALA A 43 -2.47 -2.62 13.39
C ALA A 43 -2.61 -4.11 13.72
N PHE A 44 -2.27 -4.50 14.95
CA PHE A 44 -2.50 -5.84 15.47
C PHE A 44 -3.99 -6.22 15.41
N LEU A 45 -4.87 -5.33 15.89
CA LEU A 45 -6.32 -5.56 15.87
C LEU A 45 -6.86 -5.76 14.46
N ILE A 46 -6.40 -4.96 13.48
CA ILE A 46 -6.76 -5.16 12.07
C ILE A 46 -6.34 -6.56 11.61
N GLY A 47 -5.12 -6.99 11.95
CA GLY A 47 -4.66 -8.34 11.65
C GLY A 47 -5.58 -9.43 12.20
N ILE A 48 -6.02 -9.30 13.45
CA ILE A 48 -6.99 -10.21 14.08
C ILE A 48 -8.32 -10.21 13.32
N ILE A 49 -8.87 -9.03 13.02
CA ILE A 49 -10.15 -8.88 12.31
C ILE A 49 -10.09 -9.51 10.92
N VAL A 50 -9.00 -9.30 10.19
CA VAL A 50 -8.79 -9.87 8.85
C VAL A 50 -8.68 -11.40 8.91
N MET A 51 -7.95 -11.94 9.90
CA MET A 51 -7.88 -13.40 10.12
C MET A 51 -9.24 -14.00 10.46
N ILE A 52 -10.06 -13.33 11.27
CA ILE A 52 -11.45 -13.74 11.51
C ILE A 52 -12.25 -13.67 10.20
N GLY A 53 -12.05 -12.61 9.42
CA GLY A 53 -12.61 -12.42 8.08
C GLY A 53 -12.28 -13.57 7.11
N ALA A 54 -11.16 -14.27 7.28
CA ALA A 54 -10.82 -15.44 6.46
C ALA A 54 -11.87 -16.57 6.52
N PHE A 55 -12.59 -16.71 7.64
CA PHE A 55 -13.59 -17.76 7.81
C PHE A 55 -14.93 -17.40 7.17
N VAL A 56 -15.34 -16.13 7.29
CA VAL A 56 -16.60 -15.58 6.79
C VAL A 56 -16.49 -15.16 5.32
N GLY A 57 -15.31 -14.74 4.90
CA GLY A 57 -15.03 -14.10 3.63
C GLY A 57 -15.42 -14.87 2.39
N PRO A 58 -15.12 -16.18 2.29
CA PRO A 58 -15.55 -16.98 1.15
C PRO A 58 -17.07 -17.07 0.99
N TYR A 59 -17.84 -16.92 2.06
CA TYR A 59 -19.29 -16.89 1.99
C TYR A 59 -19.77 -15.54 1.42
N ILE A 60 -19.21 -14.43 1.92
CA ILE A 60 -19.50 -13.08 1.43
C ILE A 60 -19.12 -12.95 -0.06
N ARG A 61 -17.96 -13.46 -0.46
CA ARG A 61 -17.50 -13.45 -1.86
C ARG A 61 -18.49 -14.14 -2.80
N LYS A 62 -19.13 -15.23 -2.37
CA LYS A 62 -20.13 -15.95 -3.18
C LYS A 62 -21.42 -15.16 -3.36
N LEU A 63 -21.79 -14.33 -2.38
CA LEU A 63 -23.00 -13.53 -2.40
C LEU A 63 -22.80 -12.18 -3.12
N THR A 64 -21.56 -11.71 -3.22
CA THR A 64 -21.25 -10.38 -3.75
C THR A 64 -21.04 -10.45 -5.27
N PRO A 65 -21.76 -9.63 -6.07
CA PRO A 65 -21.54 -9.58 -7.51
C PRO A 65 -20.12 -9.12 -7.86
N ARG A 66 -19.48 -9.77 -8.84
CA ARG A 66 -18.14 -9.38 -9.34
C ARG A 66 -18.07 -7.91 -9.76
N ALA A 67 -19.12 -7.40 -10.39
CA ALA A 67 -19.21 -5.99 -10.81
C ALA A 67 -19.10 -5.02 -9.63
N ALA A 68 -19.67 -5.35 -8.47
CA ALA A 68 -19.56 -4.52 -7.26
C ALA A 68 -18.11 -4.49 -6.75
N MET A 69 -17.44 -5.65 -6.70
CA MET A 69 -16.05 -5.75 -6.25
C MET A 69 -15.05 -5.04 -7.19
N LEU A 70 -15.24 -5.16 -8.51
CA LEU A 70 -14.39 -4.47 -9.48
C LEU A 70 -14.65 -2.95 -9.50
N GLY A 71 -15.91 -2.54 -9.32
CA GLY A 71 -16.28 -1.12 -9.24
C GLY A 71 -15.69 -0.40 -8.03
N THR A 72 -15.66 -1.05 -6.86
CA THR A 72 -15.05 -0.46 -5.67
C THR A 72 -13.54 -0.28 -5.82
N LEU A 73 -12.83 -1.26 -6.42
CA LEU A 73 -11.40 -1.12 -6.73
C LEU A 73 -11.10 0.05 -7.66
N ALA A 74 -11.91 0.22 -8.71
CA ALA A 74 -11.76 1.35 -9.63
C ALA A 74 -11.99 2.69 -8.91
N GLY A 75 -13.03 2.77 -8.06
CA GLY A 75 -13.33 3.97 -7.27
C GLY A 75 -12.21 4.35 -6.30
N ILE A 76 -11.66 3.37 -5.56
CA ILE A 76 -10.54 3.60 -4.63
C ILE A 76 -9.29 4.04 -5.40
N SER A 77 -9.00 3.41 -6.54
CA SER A 77 -7.84 3.76 -7.36
C SER A 77 -7.93 5.20 -7.87
N ILE A 78 -9.09 5.62 -8.38
CA ILE A 78 -9.29 6.99 -8.86
C ILE A 78 -9.17 7.99 -7.69
N THR A 79 -9.90 7.76 -6.59
CA THR A 79 -10.01 8.73 -5.50
C THR A 79 -8.74 8.86 -4.67
N PHE A 80 -8.08 7.75 -4.32
CA PHE A 80 -6.94 7.79 -3.39
C PHE A 80 -5.58 7.71 -4.06
N ILE A 81 -5.47 7.00 -5.19
CA ILE A 81 -4.19 6.83 -5.89
C ILE A 81 -4.02 7.93 -6.95
N SER A 82 -5.05 8.22 -7.74
CA SER A 82 -4.92 9.15 -8.87
C SER A 82 -5.14 10.62 -8.51
N MET A 83 -6.09 10.95 -7.62
CA MET A 83 -6.48 12.35 -7.40
C MET A 83 -5.36 13.22 -6.81
N ARG A 84 -4.59 12.72 -5.83
CA ARG A 84 -3.53 13.53 -5.21
C ARG A 84 -2.40 13.84 -6.19
N PRO A 85 -1.79 12.87 -6.90
CA PRO A 85 -0.83 13.17 -7.96
C PRO A 85 -1.42 14.07 -9.05
N ALA A 86 -2.68 13.85 -9.44
CA ALA A 86 -3.34 14.69 -10.44
C ALA A 86 -3.44 16.15 -9.98
N ALA A 87 -3.73 16.40 -8.70
CA ALA A 87 -3.72 17.75 -8.13
C ALA A 87 -2.30 18.36 -8.12
N GLN A 88 -1.30 17.61 -7.66
CA GLN A 88 0.10 18.06 -7.61
C GLN A 88 0.66 18.37 -9.00
N MET A 89 0.24 17.62 -10.03
CA MET A 89 0.62 17.90 -11.41
C MET A 89 0.17 19.28 -11.89
N TRP A 90 -0.95 19.81 -11.39
CA TRP A 90 -1.40 21.15 -11.76
C TRP A 90 -0.53 22.27 -11.18
N GLU A 91 0.05 22.04 -10.00
CA GLU A 91 0.98 23.01 -9.37
C GLU A 91 2.24 23.20 -10.20
N VAL A 92 2.66 22.16 -10.94
CA VAL A 92 3.90 22.16 -11.72
C VAL A 92 3.67 21.57 -13.13
N ALA A 93 2.63 22.06 -13.80
CA ALA A 93 2.12 21.50 -15.05
C ALA A 93 3.16 21.41 -16.18
N TRP A 94 4.13 22.32 -16.21
CA TRP A 94 5.21 22.31 -17.21
C TRP A 94 6.18 21.14 -17.05
N ILE A 95 6.24 20.50 -15.87
CA ILE A 95 6.93 19.21 -15.64
C ILE A 95 5.95 18.05 -15.82
N GLY A 96 4.78 18.16 -15.17
CA GLY A 96 3.81 17.06 -15.08
C GLY A 96 3.19 16.66 -16.43
N LEU A 97 2.83 17.63 -17.28
CA LEU A 97 2.16 17.35 -18.56
C LEU A 97 3.07 16.65 -19.58
N PRO A 98 4.35 17.05 -19.78
CA PRO A 98 5.27 16.27 -20.62
C PRO A 98 5.44 14.82 -20.16
N VAL A 99 5.60 14.60 -18.84
CA VAL A 99 5.74 13.26 -18.26
C VAL A 99 4.47 12.44 -18.47
N LEU A 100 3.29 13.03 -18.24
CA LEU A 100 2.01 12.38 -18.50
C LEU A 100 1.86 12.02 -19.98
N ALA A 101 2.23 12.90 -20.90
CA ALA A 101 2.18 12.63 -22.33
C ALA A 101 3.04 11.41 -22.70
N ILE A 102 4.25 11.30 -22.16
CA ILE A 102 5.13 10.14 -22.38
C ILE A 102 4.49 8.84 -21.85
N ILE A 103 3.91 8.87 -20.64
CA ILE A 103 3.23 7.71 -20.05
C ILE A 103 2.03 7.29 -20.91
N LEU A 104 1.20 8.24 -21.35
CA LEU A 104 0.03 7.95 -22.20
C LEU A 104 0.46 7.39 -23.56
N ILE A 105 1.48 7.97 -24.20
CA ILE A 105 2.03 7.45 -25.46
C ILE A 105 2.48 6.00 -25.26
N GLY A 106 3.26 5.73 -24.22
CA GLY A 106 3.73 4.38 -23.95
C GLY A 106 2.60 3.39 -23.63
N PHE A 107 1.57 3.84 -22.93
CA PHE A 107 0.40 3.03 -22.60
C PHE A 107 -0.43 2.67 -23.85
N PHE A 108 -0.61 3.61 -24.80
CA PHE A 108 -1.42 3.36 -26.00
C PHE A 108 -0.68 2.71 -27.16
N THR A 109 0.66 2.78 -27.17
CA THR A 109 1.44 2.32 -28.33
C THR A 109 2.02 0.92 -28.17
N ASP A 110 2.09 0.37 -26.96
CA ASP A 110 2.81 -0.88 -26.64
C ASP A 110 4.25 -0.92 -27.21
N VAL A 111 4.80 0.25 -27.56
CA VAL A 111 6.10 0.37 -28.21
C VAL A 111 7.19 0.18 -27.16
N LYS A 112 8.00 -0.87 -27.36
CA LYS A 112 9.24 -1.04 -26.62
C LYS A 112 10.27 -0.04 -27.15
N LEU A 113 10.77 0.83 -26.28
CA LEU A 113 11.85 1.75 -26.63
C LEU A 113 13.13 0.97 -26.99
N PRO A 114 14.03 1.58 -27.79
CA PRO A 114 15.30 0.96 -28.15
C PRO A 114 16.05 0.46 -26.91
N GLY A 115 16.51 -0.79 -26.94
CA GLY A 115 17.20 -1.42 -25.80
C GLY A 115 16.29 -1.98 -24.71
N GLY A 116 14.97 -1.99 -24.90
CA GLY A 116 14.03 -2.59 -23.94
C GLY A 116 13.79 -1.74 -22.68
N ILE A 117 14.08 -0.44 -22.76
CA ILE A 117 13.92 0.48 -21.64
C ILE A 117 12.43 0.67 -21.33
N PRO A 118 11.99 0.51 -20.06
CA PRO A 118 10.61 0.77 -19.68
C PRO A 118 10.23 2.24 -19.88
N ILE A 119 9.05 2.49 -20.46
CA ILE A 119 8.52 3.86 -20.61
C ILE A 119 8.48 4.60 -19.28
N GLY A 120 8.12 3.93 -18.19
CA GLY A 120 8.11 4.53 -16.85
C GLY A 120 9.46 5.07 -16.41
N LEU A 121 10.57 4.40 -16.76
CA LEU A 121 11.92 4.88 -16.47
C LEU A 121 12.26 6.12 -17.31
N VAL A 122 11.85 6.14 -18.58
CA VAL A 122 12.05 7.31 -19.45
C VAL A 122 11.23 8.50 -18.97
N ALA A 123 9.98 8.28 -18.58
CA ALA A 123 9.12 9.30 -17.99
C ALA A 123 9.74 9.90 -16.72
N LEU A 124 10.29 9.05 -15.84
CA LEU A 124 11.01 9.48 -14.63
C LEU A 124 12.23 10.34 -14.99
N LEU A 125 13.12 9.84 -15.85
CA LEU A 125 14.37 10.54 -16.21
C LEU A 125 14.11 11.89 -16.89
N ILE A 126 13.12 11.94 -17.79
CA ILE A 126 12.74 13.19 -18.46
C ILE A 126 12.10 14.16 -17.46
N GLY A 127 11.20 13.69 -16.59
CA GLY A 127 10.62 14.52 -15.54
C GLY A 127 11.67 15.13 -14.61
N THR A 128 12.63 14.31 -14.18
CA THR A 128 13.77 14.75 -13.38
C THR A 128 14.62 15.77 -14.13
N ALA A 129 14.94 15.51 -15.41
CA ALA A 129 15.75 16.44 -16.22
C ALA A 129 15.05 17.79 -16.42
N ILE A 130 13.76 17.79 -16.71
CA ILE A 130 12.96 19.02 -16.84
C ILE A 130 12.94 19.78 -15.50
N GLY A 131 12.72 19.08 -14.38
CA GLY A 131 12.72 19.68 -13.05
C GLY A 131 14.05 20.34 -12.67
N TRP A 132 15.19 19.73 -13.01
CA TRP A 132 16.50 20.33 -12.82
C TRP A 132 16.76 21.50 -13.78
N ALA A 133 16.47 21.32 -15.06
CA ALA A 133 16.71 22.34 -16.08
C ALA A 133 15.87 23.60 -15.86
N GLY A 134 14.64 23.46 -15.38
CA GLY A 134 13.77 24.58 -15.04
C GLY A 134 13.91 25.10 -13.61
N GLY A 135 14.89 24.63 -12.84
CA GLY A 135 15.21 25.15 -11.51
C GLY A 135 14.19 24.83 -10.41
N TYR A 136 13.33 23.82 -10.62
CA TYR A 136 12.37 23.36 -9.61
C TYR A 136 13.02 22.47 -8.54
N MET A 137 14.12 21.78 -8.89
CA MET A 137 14.89 20.95 -7.96
C MET A 137 15.94 21.77 -7.20
N SER A 138 16.17 21.42 -5.94
CA SER A 138 17.13 22.07 -5.04
C SER A 138 18.25 21.10 -4.65
N ALA A 139 19.51 21.46 -4.94
CA ALA A 139 20.67 20.64 -4.55
C ALA A 139 20.86 20.52 -3.03
N PRO A 140 20.64 21.58 -2.22
CA PRO A 140 20.60 21.47 -0.76
C PRO A 140 19.58 20.43 -0.26
N ASP A 141 18.38 20.40 -0.82
CA ASP A 141 17.31 19.48 -0.40
C ASP A 141 17.69 18.03 -0.68
N VAL A 142 18.40 17.76 -1.79
CA VAL A 142 18.94 16.42 -2.09
C VAL A 142 20.01 16.03 -1.07
N GLY A 143 20.88 16.97 -0.68
CA GLY A 143 21.87 16.74 0.37
C GLY A 143 21.23 16.40 1.72
N GLN A 144 20.16 17.11 2.08
CA GLN A 144 19.40 16.85 3.31
C GLN A 144 18.66 15.50 3.25
N ALA A 145 18.03 15.17 2.13
CA ALA A 145 17.39 13.87 1.95
C ALA A 145 18.38 12.71 2.12
N PHE A 146 19.64 12.89 1.73
CA PHE A 146 20.69 11.90 1.96
C PHE A 146 21.06 11.75 3.44
N SER A 147 21.06 12.85 4.22
CA SER A 147 21.32 12.77 5.66
C SER A 147 20.19 12.13 6.46
N ASP A 148 18.97 12.13 5.92
CA ASP A 148 17.80 11.49 6.55
C ASP A 148 17.71 9.98 6.29
N ILE A 149 18.65 9.42 5.50
CA ILE A 149 18.70 7.97 5.27
C ILE A 149 19.08 7.27 6.57
N ALA A 150 18.09 6.62 7.19
CA ALA A 150 18.26 5.78 8.36
C ALA A 150 18.12 4.31 7.99
N VAL A 151 19.02 3.47 8.49
CA VAL A 151 18.89 2.01 8.39
C VAL A 151 18.07 1.52 9.59
N GLY A 152 16.81 1.17 9.34
CA GLY A 152 15.95 0.53 10.33
C GLY A 152 16.15 -0.98 10.31
N ILE A 153 16.76 -1.55 11.36
CA ILE A 153 16.80 -3.00 11.54
C ILE A 153 15.53 -3.41 12.30
N PRO A 154 14.70 -4.33 11.77
CA PRO A 154 13.51 -4.77 12.47
C PRO A 154 13.89 -5.47 13.77
N ASP A 155 13.28 -5.06 14.87
CA ASP A 155 13.53 -5.61 16.19
C ASP A 155 12.21 -5.93 16.91
N LEU A 156 12.27 -6.85 17.87
CA LEU A 156 11.07 -7.39 18.50
C LEU A 156 10.55 -6.45 19.60
N ARG A 157 9.38 -5.85 19.37
CA ARG A 157 8.73 -4.81 20.20
C ARG A 157 7.44 -5.30 20.85
N ILE A 158 7.42 -6.54 21.35
CA ILE A 158 6.23 -7.13 21.98
C ILE A 158 5.82 -6.35 23.22
N ASP A 159 6.77 -5.87 24.01
CA ASP A 159 6.50 -5.06 25.21
C ASP A 159 5.71 -3.79 24.88
N MET A 160 6.08 -3.15 23.77
CA MET A 160 5.46 -1.94 23.27
C MET A 160 4.07 -2.21 22.71
N LEU A 161 3.91 -3.31 21.96
CA LEU A 161 2.61 -3.78 21.49
C LEU A 161 1.66 -4.06 22.66
N LEU A 162 2.11 -4.78 23.69
CA LEU A 162 1.29 -5.11 24.87
C LEU A 162 0.84 -3.86 25.63
N ARG A 163 1.70 -2.83 25.71
CA ARG A 163 1.32 -1.53 26.30
C ARG A 163 0.24 -0.84 25.48
N GLY A 164 0.37 -0.82 24.14
CA GLY A 164 -0.67 -0.29 23.27
C GLY A 164 -2.00 -1.03 23.39
N LEU A 165 -1.95 -2.35 23.62
CA LEU A 165 -3.13 -3.19 23.84
C LEU A 165 -3.82 -2.97 25.21
N SER A 166 -3.26 -2.14 26.10
CA SER A 166 -3.88 -1.85 27.40
C SER A 166 -5.06 -0.88 27.30
N ASP A 167 -5.11 -0.03 26.27
CA ASP A 167 -6.20 0.93 26.03
C ASP A 167 -6.84 0.74 24.65
N LEU A 168 -7.55 -0.38 24.49
CA LEU A 168 -8.12 -0.78 23.19
C LEU A 168 -9.44 -0.10 22.85
N ALA A 169 -10.21 0.32 23.86
CA ALA A 169 -11.58 0.78 23.65
C ALA A 169 -11.70 1.95 22.65
N PRO A 170 -10.82 2.97 22.67
CA PRO A 170 -10.86 4.06 21.69
C PRO A 170 -10.51 3.58 20.26
N LEU A 171 -9.66 2.57 20.15
CA LEU A 171 -9.13 2.06 18.87
C LEU A 171 -10.16 1.18 18.14
N LEU A 172 -11.02 0.48 18.86
CA LEU A 172 -12.00 -0.44 18.27
C LEU A 172 -12.98 0.25 17.32
N GLY A 173 -13.34 1.50 17.60
CA GLY A 173 -14.27 2.28 16.78
C GLY A 173 -13.77 2.49 15.34
N THR A 174 -12.46 2.55 15.13
CA THR A 174 -11.85 2.67 13.80
C THR A 174 -11.29 1.34 13.30
N ALA A 175 -10.71 0.52 14.18
CA ALA A 175 -10.10 -0.75 13.81
C ALA A 175 -11.11 -1.74 13.23
N ILE A 176 -12.34 -1.83 13.77
CA ILE A 176 -13.35 -2.79 13.27
C ILE A 176 -13.80 -2.44 11.84
N PRO A 177 -14.30 -1.23 11.54
CA PRO A 177 -14.70 -0.88 10.18
C PRO A 177 -13.54 -1.02 9.18
N LEU A 178 -12.32 -0.69 9.60
CA LEU A 178 -11.17 -0.70 8.70
C LEU A 178 -10.56 -2.09 8.50
N GLY A 179 -10.60 -2.95 9.52
CA GLY A 179 -10.30 -4.36 9.36
C GLY A 179 -11.28 -5.05 8.42
N VAL A 180 -12.58 -4.70 8.48
CA VAL A 180 -13.58 -5.18 7.51
C VAL A 180 -13.28 -4.62 6.11
N TYR A 181 -12.92 -3.34 6.00
CA TYR A 181 -12.49 -2.74 4.74
C TYR A 181 -11.29 -3.49 4.12
N ASN A 182 -10.22 -3.74 4.90
CA ASN A 182 -9.04 -4.46 4.43
C ASN A 182 -9.40 -5.89 3.96
N PHE A 183 -10.26 -6.56 4.73
CA PHE A 183 -10.83 -7.85 4.34
C PHE A 183 -11.56 -7.77 2.97
N THR A 184 -12.38 -6.74 2.75
CA THR A 184 -13.08 -6.56 1.47
C THR A 184 -12.14 -6.19 0.32
N GLU A 185 -11.08 -5.44 0.61
CA GLU A 185 -10.05 -5.07 -0.38
C GLU A 185 -9.30 -6.32 -0.88
N ALA A 186 -8.81 -7.15 0.04
CA ALA A 186 -8.15 -8.42 -0.30
C ALA A 186 -9.07 -9.33 -1.13
N MET A 187 -10.36 -9.39 -0.79
CA MET A 187 -11.36 -10.14 -1.57
C MET A 187 -11.50 -9.60 -3.00
N SER A 188 -11.61 -8.28 -3.18
CA SER A 188 -11.70 -7.68 -4.51
C SER A 188 -10.43 -7.89 -5.32
N ASN A 189 -9.24 -7.86 -4.71
CA ASN A 189 -7.97 -8.12 -5.39
C ASN A 189 -7.84 -9.58 -5.85
N VAL A 190 -8.29 -10.53 -5.04
CA VAL A 190 -8.38 -11.94 -5.48
C VAL A 190 -9.36 -12.11 -6.64
N GLU A 191 -10.45 -11.33 -6.66
CA GLU A 191 -11.41 -11.36 -7.77
C GLU A 191 -10.84 -10.75 -9.05
N SER A 192 -10.10 -9.64 -8.94
CA SER A 192 -9.37 -9.01 -10.03
C SER A 192 -8.34 -9.98 -10.65
N ALA A 193 -7.61 -10.70 -9.80
CA ALA A 193 -6.68 -11.73 -10.23
C ALA A 193 -7.39 -12.89 -10.96
N ALA A 194 -8.54 -13.33 -10.45
CA ALA A 194 -9.36 -14.36 -11.08
C ALA A 194 -9.90 -13.91 -12.45
N ALA A 195 -10.24 -12.62 -12.60
CA ALA A 195 -10.62 -12.05 -13.89
C ALA A 195 -9.45 -12.02 -14.90
N ALA A 196 -8.21 -11.92 -14.42
CA ALA A 196 -6.98 -12.06 -15.23
C ALA A 196 -6.51 -13.53 -15.42
N GLY A 197 -7.31 -14.50 -14.98
CA GLY A 197 -7.05 -15.94 -15.17
C GLY A 197 -6.25 -16.62 -14.06
N ASP A 198 -5.92 -15.94 -12.96
CA ASP A 198 -5.20 -16.53 -11.82
C ASP A 198 -6.12 -16.67 -10.60
N ASN A 199 -6.39 -17.90 -10.17
CA ASN A 199 -7.35 -18.16 -9.09
C ASN A 199 -6.64 -18.44 -7.76
N TYR A 200 -6.78 -17.54 -6.79
CA TYR A 200 -6.20 -17.68 -5.45
C TYR A 200 -7.24 -18.10 -4.41
N ASN A 201 -6.78 -18.88 -3.44
CA ASN A 201 -7.60 -19.23 -2.27
C ASN A 201 -7.72 -18.01 -1.35
N LEU A 202 -8.92 -17.42 -1.29
CA LEU A 202 -9.20 -16.24 -0.48
C LEU A 202 -8.86 -16.44 1.01
N ARG A 203 -9.10 -17.64 1.57
CA ARG A 203 -8.79 -17.91 2.98
C ARG A 203 -7.30 -17.80 3.24
N SER A 204 -6.50 -18.42 2.38
CA SER A 204 -5.04 -18.39 2.49
C SER A 204 -4.50 -16.97 2.35
N VAL A 205 -5.07 -16.18 1.43
CA VAL A 205 -4.68 -14.78 1.24
C VAL A 205 -4.99 -13.94 2.49
N LEU A 206 -6.21 -14.06 3.04
CA LEU A 206 -6.60 -13.30 4.24
C LEU A 206 -5.84 -13.73 5.49
N LEU A 207 -5.55 -15.03 5.65
CA LEU A 207 -4.72 -15.51 6.75
C LEU A 207 -3.28 -14.99 6.65
N ALA A 208 -2.70 -14.99 5.45
CA ALA A 208 -1.36 -14.43 5.23
C ALA A 208 -1.33 -12.91 5.50
N ASP A 209 -2.34 -12.19 5.00
CA ASP A 209 -2.48 -10.75 5.17
C ASP A 209 -2.58 -10.37 6.66
N GLY A 210 -3.54 -10.96 7.37
CA GLY A 210 -3.75 -10.70 8.79
C GLY A 210 -2.59 -11.19 9.67
N ALA A 211 -1.96 -12.32 9.34
CA ALA A 211 -0.77 -12.78 10.04
C ALA A 211 0.40 -11.82 9.86
N GLY A 212 0.62 -11.28 8.66
CA GLY A 212 1.67 -10.29 8.43
C GLY A 212 1.41 -8.97 9.16
N ALA A 213 0.15 -8.55 9.34
CA ALA A 213 -0.19 -7.42 10.21
C ALA A 213 0.15 -7.69 11.68
N VAL A 214 -0.20 -8.88 12.19
CA VAL A 214 0.11 -9.28 13.57
C VAL A 214 1.61 -9.38 13.80
N VAL A 215 2.33 -10.07 12.91
CA VAL A 215 3.79 -10.19 13.00
C VAL A 215 4.43 -8.81 12.84
N GLY A 216 4.04 -8.02 11.84
CA GLY A 216 4.54 -6.67 11.62
C GLY A 216 4.39 -5.78 12.85
N SER A 217 3.23 -5.81 13.52
CA SER A 217 3.01 -5.06 14.77
C SER A 217 3.93 -5.50 15.91
N ALA A 218 4.27 -6.80 15.99
CA ALA A 218 5.21 -7.31 16.99
C ALA A 218 6.67 -6.89 16.69
N PHE A 219 6.98 -6.57 15.43
CA PHE A 219 8.27 -6.01 14.99
C PHE A 219 8.26 -4.47 14.89
N GLY A 220 7.26 -3.80 15.47
CA GLY A 220 7.23 -2.35 15.55
C GLY A 220 6.63 -1.63 14.33
N SER A 221 6.00 -2.33 13.39
CA SER A 221 5.26 -1.68 12.29
C SER A 221 3.84 -1.30 12.73
N PRO A 222 3.49 0.01 12.78
CA PRO A 222 2.11 0.46 13.00
C PRO A 222 1.27 0.41 11.72
N PHE A 223 1.82 -0.07 10.61
CA PHE A 223 1.19 -0.03 9.30
C PHE A 223 0.70 -1.42 8.91
N PRO A 224 -0.62 -1.68 8.94
CA PRO A 224 -1.17 -2.90 8.41
C PRO A 224 -0.80 -3.03 6.94
N PRO A 225 -0.31 -4.21 6.53
CA PRO A 225 -0.17 -4.53 5.14
C PRO A 225 -1.54 -4.80 4.50
N ALA A 226 -1.57 -4.73 3.18
CA ALA A 226 -2.69 -5.17 2.34
C ALA A 226 -2.17 -5.80 1.06
N VAL A 227 -3.03 -6.58 0.42
CA VAL A 227 -2.80 -7.07 -0.94
C VAL A 227 -2.96 -5.91 -1.91
N TYR A 228 -1.98 -5.68 -2.78
CA TYR A 228 -2.01 -4.56 -3.71
C TYR A 228 -2.94 -4.79 -4.90
N ILE A 229 -3.52 -3.68 -5.35
CA ILE A 229 -4.35 -3.59 -6.55
C ILE A 229 -3.45 -3.68 -7.79
N GLY A 230 -4.01 -4.21 -8.89
CA GLY A 230 -3.35 -4.17 -10.20
C GLY A 230 -2.73 -5.49 -10.64
N HIS A 231 -3.18 -6.63 -10.10
CA HIS A 231 -2.77 -7.96 -10.56
C HIS A 231 -2.69 -8.12 -12.09
N PRO A 232 -3.67 -7.64 -12.89
CA PRO A 232 -3.55 -7.71 -14.35
C PRO A 232 -2.29 -7.00 -14.88
N GLY A 233 -2.01 -5.79 -14.40
CA GLY A 233 -0.83 -5.03 -14.81
C GLY A 233 0.49 -5.68 -14.37
N TRP A 234 0.55 -6.25 -13.16
CA TRP A 234 1.72 -6.99 -12.70
C TRP A 234 1.96 -8.26 -13.53
N LYS A 235 0.89 -8.95 -13.94
CA LYS A 235 0.96 -10.11 -14.81
C LYS A 235 1.49 -9.76 -16.19
N ASP A 236 0.99 -8.69 -16.79
CA ASP A 236 1.43 -8.19 -18.10
C ASP A 236 2.91 -7.75 -18.05
N ALA A 237 3.35 -7.20 -16.91
CA ALA A 237 4.75 -6.86 -16.65
C ALA A 237 5.65 -8.09 -16.36
N GLY A 238 5.09 -9.30 -16.26
CA GLY A 238 5.84 -10.53 -16.01
C GLY A 238 6.16 -10.80 -14.53
N GLY A 239 5.43 -10.20 -13.59
CA GLY A 239 5.59 -10.37 -12.14
C GLY A 239 5.26 -11.79 -11.66
N ARG A 240 6.28 -12.65 -11.53
CA ARG A 240 6.12 -14.04 -11.06
C ARG A 240 6.33 -14.16 -9.54
N ALA A 241 6.11 -15.34 -8.96
CA ALA A 241 6.37 -15.62 -7.54
C ALA A 241 7.77 -15.15 -7.04
N GLY A 242 8.79 -15.19 -7.90
CA GLY A 242 10.13 -14.68 -7.58
C GLY A 242 10.17 -13.17 -7.31
N TYR A 243 9.26 -12.38 -7.89
CA TYR A 243 9.13 -10.96 -7.61
C TYR A 243 8.74 -10.71 -6.15
N SER A 244 7.71 -11.41 -5.63
CA SER A 244 7.33 -11.23 -4.23
C SER A 244 8.41 -11.70 -3.25
N LEU A 245 9.13 -12.78 -3.57
CA LEU A 245 10.25 -13.24 -2.74
C LEU A 245 11.42 -12.25 -2.76
N ALA A 246 11.78 -11.74 -3.94
CA ALA A 246 12.85 -10.75 -4.08
C ALA A 246 12.49 -9.43 -3.39
N SER A 247 11.25 -8.94 -3.56
CA SER A 247 10.76 -7.76 -2.86
C SER A 247 10.80 -7.94 -1.34
N GLY A 248 10.37 -9.11 -0.84
CA GLY A 248 10.46 -9.41 0.60
C GLY A 248 11.89 -9.48 1.13
N ALA A 249 12.85 -9.97 0.33
CA ALA A 249 14.26 -10.07 0.75
C ALA A 249 15.05 -8.77 0.64
N VAL A 250 14.67 -7.89 -0.30
CA VAL A 250 15.41 -6.65 -0.61
C VAL A 250 14.80 -5.42 0.07
N ILE A 251 13.47 -5.39 0.21
CA ILE A 251 12.73 -4.24 0.78
C ILE A 251 12.28 -4.51 2.22
N GLY A 252 12.07 -5.78 2.58
CA GLY A 252 11.56 -6.20 3.89
C GLY A 252 12.53 -6.01 5.05
#